data_AF-A0A6P0KFX0-F1
#
_entry.id   AF-A0A6P0KFX0-F1
#
_cell.length_a   1.000
_cell.length_b   1.000
_cell.length_c   1.000
_cell.angle_alpha   90.00
_cell.angle_beta   90.00
_cell.angle_gamma   90.00
#
_symmetry.space_group_name_H-M   'P 1'
#
loop_
_entity.id
_entity.type
_entity.pdbx_description
1 polymer ?
#
loop_
_entity_poly.entity_id
_entity_poly.type
_entity_poly.pdbx_seq_one_letter_code
_entity_poly.pdbx_strand_id
1 'polypeptide(L)'
;SKRREQWRLAQGAVSIRMPEASIKVQGDEITITVLEDSASRQMVAEMMILTGEIAGHYGQEHNLALPFRGQPQPELPPEDELMVLPAGPVRDSAIRRCMSRSEMGITPLRHAGLGLDTYTQSTSPIRRYTDLLCHFQIKAHLRGDEVPFSPETLQELIQVVSNTAYEAVLIERQTNRYWSVEYLRRHGGEVWQALMLRWLREHENLGLVLLEELGLEMVVRFQRPVALGDRLTLKVTYADPHQDTIQFAESSGLATE
;
A
#
# COMPACT_ATOMS: atom_id res chain seq x y z
N SER A 1 8.71 -17.60 9.27
CA SER A 1 8.34 -16.24 8.82
C SER A 1 9.30 -15.19 9.36
N LYS A 2 9.39 -14.95 10.68
CA LYS A 2 10.28 -13.92 11.27
C LYS A 2 11.73 -13.93 10.76
N ARG A 3 12.35 -15.11 10.69
CA ARG A 3 13.72 -15.25 10.14
C ARG A 3 13.83 -14.80 8.66
N ARG A 4 12.78 -15.05 7.86
CA ARG A 4 12.74 -14.66 6.45
C ARG A 4 12.57 -13.15 6.31
N GLU A 5 11.65 -12.56 7.08
CA GLU A 5 11.49 -11.10 7.14
C GLU A 5 12.80 -10.41 7.53
N GLN A 6 13.46 -10.87 8.60
CA GLN A 6 14.76 -10.34 9.04
C GLN A 6 15.83 -10.47 7.95
N TRP A 7 15.86 -11.59 7.23
CA TRP A 7 16.76 -11.75 6.10
C TRP A 7 16.47 -10.73 4.99
N ARG A 8 15.20 -10.50 4.62
CA ARG A 8 14.81 -9.51 3.61
C ARG A 8 15.20 -8.09 4.03
N LEU A 9 14.97 -7.74 5.30
CA LEU A 9 15.39 -6.46 5.87
C LEU A 9 16.92 -6.28 5.77
N ALA A 10 17.70 -7.33 6.03
CA ALA A 10 19.15 -7.31 5.85
C ALA A 10 19.58 -7.18 4.37
N GLN A 11 18.71 -7.53 3.40
CA GLN A 11 18.91 -7.26 1.96
C GLN A 11 18.45 -5.85 1.54
N GLY A 12 18.04 -5.00 2.49
CA GLY A 12 17.55 -3.65 2.23
C GLY A 12 16.06 -3.57 1.89
N ALA A 13 15.26 -4.57 2.25
CA ALA A 13 13.80 -4.46 2.17
C ALA A 13 13.30 -3.29 3.04
N VAL A 14 12.26 -2.62 2.56
CA VAL A 14 11.65 -1.49 3.27
C VAL A 14 10.38 -1.98 3.97
N SER A 15 10.34 -1.88 5.30
CA SER A 15 9.15 -2.19 6.09
C SER A 15 8.39 -0.90 6.41
N ILE A 16 7.10 -0.88 6.06
CA ILE A 16 6.19 0.23 6.31
C ILE A 16 4.93 -0.38 6.93
N ARG A 17 4.54 0.09 8.11
CA ARG A 17 3.38 -0.41 8.86
C ARG A 17 2.43 0.74 9.15
N MET A 18 1.53 0.96 8.20
CA MET A 18 0.43 1.92 8.34
C MET A 18 -0.85 1.17 8.73
N PRO A 19 -1.68 1.72 9.64
CA PRO A 19 -3.02 1.20 9.86
C PRO A 19 -3.82 1.25 8.55
N GLU A 20 -4.49 0.15 8.23
CA GLU A 20 -5.30 0.02 7.02
C GLU A 20 -6.78 -0.12 7.38
N ALA A 21 -7.64 0.70 6.79
CA ALA A 21 -9.07 0.61 6.95
C ALA A 21 -9.66 -0.53 6.09
N SER A 22 -10.50 -1.38 6.70
CA SER A 22 -11.41 -2.28 6.00
C SER A 22 -12.82 -1.72 6.09
N ILE A 23 -13.34 -1.31 4.93
CA ILE A 23 -14.67 -0.74 4.78
C ILE A 23 -15.61 -1.83 4.25
N LYS A 24 -16.73 -2.05 4.94
CA LYS A 24 -17.79 -2.97 4.52
C LYS A 24 -19.11 -2.23 4.48
N VAL A 25 -19.90 -2.51 3.44
CA VAL A 25 -21.22 -1.92 3.26
C VAL A 25 -22.23 -3.05 3.07
N GLN A 26 -23.27 -3.08 3.90
CA GLN A 26 -24.34 -4.06 3.86
C GLN A 26 -25.68 -3.35 3.94
N GLY A 27 -26.37 -3.23 2.79
CA GLY A 27 -27.55 -2.37 2.70
C GLY A 27 -27.19 -0.93 3.05
N ASP A 28 -27.83 -0.38 4.09
CA ASP A 28 -27.55 0.96 4.61
C ASP A 28 -26.47 1.00 5.69
N GLU A 29 -25.96 -0.14 6.17
CA GLU A 29 -24.94 -0.18 7.21
C GLU A 29 -23.54 -0.05 6.61
N ILE A 30 -22.73 0.86 7.18
CA ILE A 30 -21.32 1.06 6.81
C ILE A 30 -20.47 0.77 8.05
N THR A 31 -19.57 -0.19 7.95
CA THR A 31 -18.63 -0.55 9.01
C THR A 31 -17.21 -0.27 8.55
N ILE A 32 -16.45 0.47 9.37
CA ILE A 32 -15.02 0.67 9.15
C ILE A 32 -14.27 0.04 10.33
N THR A 33 -13.31 -0.83 10.01
CA THR A 33 -12.46 -1.50 11.01
C THR A 33 -11.00 -1.36 10.64
N VAL A 34 -10.13 -1.15 11.62
CA VAL A 34 -8.69 -1.18 11.39
C VAL A 34 -8.26 -2.65 11.25
N LEU A 35 -7.57 -2.96 10.16
CA LEU A 35 -7.01 -4.28 9.94
C LEU A 35 -5.85 -4.53 10.91
N GLU A 36 -6.03 -5.53 11.78
CA GLU A 36 -4.96 -5.98 12.65
C GLU A 36 -3.94 -6.81 11.89
N ASP A 37 -2.66 -6.54 12.14
CA ASP A 37 -1.60 -7.46 11.73
C ASP A 37 -1.62 -8.70 12.64
N SER A 38 -1.40 -9.87 12.06
CA SER A 38 -1.39 -11.12 12.81
C SER A 38 -0.22 -12.00 12.38
N ALA A 39 0.27 -12.82 13.31
CA ALA A 39 1.35 -13.77 13.01
C ALA A 39 1.02 -14.68 11.81
N SER A 40 -0.25 -15.06 11.64
CA SER A 40 -0.72 -15.86 10.50
C SER A 40 -0.64 -15.09 9.18
N ARG A 41 -1.10 -13.83 9.14
CA ARG A 41 -0.99 -12.98 7.94
C ARG A 41 0.47 -12.78 7.54
N GLN A 42 1.31 -12.43 8.52
CA GLN A 42 2.75 -12.27 8.31
C GLN A 42 3.39 -13.56 7.78
N MET A 43 3.01 -14.73 8.33
CA MET A 43 3.53 -16.01 7.87
C MET A 43 3.16 -16.31 6.43
N VAL A 44 1.88 -16.15 6.08
CA VAL A 44 1.41 -16.36 4.70
C VAL A 44 2.11 -15.39 3.75
N ALA A 45 2.20 -14.10 4.11
CA ALA A 45 2.87 -13.10 3.28
C ALA A 45 4.32 -13.49 2.96
N GLU A 46 5.12 -13.87 3.96
CA GLU A 46 6.51 -14.29 3.74
C GLU A 46 6.62 -15.55 2.86
N MET A 47 5.71 -16.52 3.00
CA MET A 47 5.71 -17.72 2.15
C MET A 47 5.32 -17.39 0.70
N MET A 48 4.37 -16.48 0.50
CA MET A 48 3.98 -16.07 -0.85
C MET A 48 5.09 -15.26 -1.53
N ILE A 49 5.77 -14.38 -0.78
CA ILE A 49 6.94 -13.63 -1.27
C ILE A 49 8.06 -14.60 -1.67
N LEU A 50 8.38 -15.57 -0.82
CA LEU A 50 9.38 -16.60 -1.10
C LEU A 50 9.03 -17.41 -2.36
N THR A 51 7.75 -17.77 -2.54
CA THR A 51 7.29 -18.49 -3.74
C THR A 51 7.50 -17.65 -5.01
N GLY A 52 7.23 -16.35 -4.93
CA GLY A 52 7.44 -15.41 -6.04
C GLY A 52 8.92 -15.17 -6.36
N GLU A 53 9.78 -15.14 -5.34
CA GLU A 53 11.24 -15.08 -5.50
C GLU A 53 11.77 -16.35 -6.17
N ILE A 54 11.35 -17.53 -5.72
CA ILE A 54 11.75 -18.82 -6.33
C ILE A 54 11.33 -18.88 -7.80
N ALA A 55 10.09 -18.48 -8.11
CA ALA A 55 9.63 -18.43 -9.50
C ALA A 55 10.43 -17.41 -10.33
N GLY A 56 10.83 -16.28 -9.73
CA GLY A 56 11.68 -15.28 -10.38
C GLY A 56 13.08 -15.84 -10.69
N HIS A 57 13.70 -16.51 -9.73
CA HIS A 57 14.99 -17.17 -9.94
C HIS A 57 14.90 -18.28 -10.99
N TYR A 58 13.82 -19.07 -10.97
CA TYR A 58 13.58 -20.10 -11.98
C TYR A 58 13.53 -19.50 -13.39
N GLY A 59 12.78 -18.40 -13.57
CA GLY A 59 12.73 -17.69 -14.84
C GLY A 59 14.11 -17.19 -15.28
N GLN A 60 14.87 -16.62 -14.36
CA GLN A 60 16.21 -16.10 -14.63
C GLN A 60 17.22 -17.20 -14.99
N GLU A 61 17.27 -18.30 -14.24
CA GLU A 61 18.21 -19.40 -14.44
C GLU A 61 17.99 -20.11 -15.79
N HIS A 62 16.73 -20.24 -16.19
CA HIS A 62 16.36 -20.93 -17.43
C HIS A 62 16.18 -19.99 -18.65
N ASN A 63 16.48 -18.69 -18.51
CA ASN A 63 16.20 -17.67 -19.52
C ASN A 63 14.74 -17.70 -20.02
N LEU A 64 13.81 -18.00 -19.11
CA LEU A 64 12.38 -18.09 -19.39
C LEU A 64 11.73 -16.74 -19.11
N ALA A 65 11.10 -16.17 -20.14
CA ALA A 65 10.33 -14.93 -20.01
C ALA A 65 9.11 -15.17 -19.09
N LEU A 66 9.06 -14.41 -17.99
CA LEU A 66 7.99 -14.40 -17.00
C LEU A 66 7.52 -12.96 -16.76
N PRO A 67 6.33 -12.73 -16.18
CA PRO A 67 5.91 -11.41 -15.73
C PRO A 67 6.68 -11.03 -14.46
N PHE A 68 7.92 -10.59 -14.63
CA PHE A 68 8.75 -10.07 -13.56
C PHE A 68 8.20 -8.75 -13.04
N ARG A 69 8.38 -8.52 -11.75
CA ARG A 69 7.93 -7.32 -11.06
C ARG A 69 9.09 -6.70 -10.29
N GLY A 70 9.53 -5.55 -10.75
CA GLY A 70 10.60 -4.77 -10.13
C GLY A 70 10.07 -3.56 -9.38
N GLN A 71 10.93 -2.98 -8.55
CA GLN A 71 10.72 -1.67 -7.95
C GLN A 71 12.09 -1.01 -7.76
N PRO A 72 12.31 0.17 -8.37
CA PRO A 72 13.57 0.90 -8.21
C PRO A 72 13.91 1.16 -6.74
N GLN A 73 15.21 1.23 -6.44
CA GLN A 73 15.68 1.62 -5.10
C GLN A 73 15.20 3.05 -4.79
N PRO A 74 14.42 3.25 -3.72
CA PRO A 74 14.02 4.60 -3.32
C PRO A 74 15.20 5.35 -2.68
N GLU A 75 15.22 6.66 -2.87
CA GLU A 75 16.04 7.59 -2.09
C GLU A 75 15.29 7.87 -0.78
N LEU A 76 15.63 7.12 0.27
CA LEU A 76 15.03 7.30 1.58
C LEU A 76 15.61 8.54 2.28
N PRO A 77 14.85 9.19 3.17
CA PRO A 77 15.40 10.27 3.99
C PRO A 77 16.59 9.77 4.82
N PRO A 78 17.58 10.62 5.11
CA PRO A 78 18.69 10.31 6.01
C PRO A 78 18.21 9.76 7.37
N GLU A 79 19.01 8.87 7.96
CA GLU A 79 18.64 8.21 9.22
C GLU A 79 18.44 9.20 10.37
N ASP A 80 19.25 10.25 10.44
CA ASP A 80 19.13 11.33 11.44
C ASP A 80 17.82 12.11 11.28
N GLU A 81 17.37 12.37 10.05
CA GLU A 81 16.05 12.97 9.80
C GLU A 81 14.91 12.04 10.25
N LEU A 82 14.99 10.74 9.93
CA LEU A 82 13.99 9.75 10.35
C LEU A 82 13.94 9.58 11.87
N MET A 83 15.08 9.69 12.55
CA MET A 83 15.18 9.52 13.99
C MET A 83 14.55 10.67 14.77
N VAL A 84 14.49 11.87 14.19
CA VAL A 84 13.75 13.01 14.77
C VAL A 84 12.24 12.83 14.64
N LEU A 85 11.77 12.06 13.65
CA LEU A 85 10.34 11.76 13.50
C LEU A 85 9.87 10.73 14.54
N PRO A 86 8.67 10.93 15.13
CA PRO A 86 8.04 9.95 15.99
C PRO A 86 7.96 8.58 15.33
N ALA A 87 8.33 7.54 16.08
CA ALA A 87 8.26 6.16 15.61
C ALA A 87 6.80 5.75 15.29
N GLY A 88 6.65 4.80 14.37
CA GLY A 88 5.34 4.32 13.92
C GLY A 88 4.81 5.08 12.71
N PRO A 89 3.49 5.36 12.61
CA PRO A 89 2.87 5.85 11.38
C PRO A 89 3.46 7.15 10.80
N VAL A 90 4.02 8.02 11.64
CA VAL A 90 4.63 9.29 11.18
C VAL A 90 5.89 9.01 10.36
N ARG A 91 6.84 8.26 10.94
CA ARG A 91 8.07 7.82 10.24
C ARG A 91 7.76 6.95 9.02
N ASP A 92 6.81 6.04 9.16
CA ASP A 92 6.40 5.14 8.08
C ASP A 92 5.75 5.91 6.91
N SER A 93 4.98 6.96 7.18
CA SER A 93 4.43 7.85 6.16
C SER A 93 5.50 8.67 5.43
N ALA A 94 6.58 9.04 6.12
CA ALA A 94 7.74 9.70 5.51
C ALA A 94 8.48 8.76 4.56
N ILE A 95 8.81 7.54 5.01
CA ILE A 95 9.43 6.48 4.19
C ILE A 95 8.55 6.15 2.97
N ARG A 96 7.25 5.95 3.18
CA ARG A 96 6.28 5.61 2.12
C ARG A 96 6.22 6.66 1.02
N ARG A 97 6.47 7.93 1.33
CA ARG A 97 6.48 9.02 0.34
C ARG A 97 7.57 8.86 -0.71
N CYS A 98 8.71 8.30 -0.32
CA CYS A 98 9.88 8.14 -1.18
C CYS A 98 9.82 6.87 -2.04
N MET A 99 8.84 5.99 -1.78
CA MET A 99 8.69 4.74 -2.53
C MET A 99 8.21 5.01 -3.96
N SER A 100 8.94 4.47 -4.92
CA SER A 100 8.54 4.43 -6.33
C SER A 100 7.44 3.39 -6.56
N ARG A 101 6.69 3.52 -7.66
CA ARG A 101 5.75 2.46 -8.07
C ARG A 101 6.54 1.24 -8.54
N SER A 102 5.99 0.04 -8.29
CA SER A 102 6.51 -1.17 -8.89
C SER A 102 6.16 -1.22 -10.38
N GLU A 103 7.06 -1.77 -11.18
CA GLU A 103 6.91 -1.94 -12.62
C GLU A 103 6.91 -3.42 -12.97
N MET A 104 6.27 -3.79 -14.08
CA MET A 104 6.25 -5.15 -14.59
C MET A 104 6.87 -5.20 -15.98
N GLY A 105 7.58 -6.29 -16.27
CA GLY A 105 8.21 -6.53 -17.55
C GLY A 105 8.55 -8.01 -17.73
N ILE A 106 9.21 -8.32 -18.84
CA ILE A 106 9.62 -9.69 -19.18
C ILE A 106 11.06 -10.03 -18.77
N THR A 107 11.79 -9.05 -18.24
CA THR A 107 13.17 -9.22 -17.78
C THR A 107 13.25 -9.19 -16.25
N PRO A 108 14.14 -9.99 -15.63
CA PRO A 108 14.38 -9.93 -14.19
C PRO A 108 14.77 -8.51 -13.74
N LEU A 109 14.13 -8.04 -12.67
CA LEU A 109 14.37 -6.73 -12.08
C LEU A 109 14.37 -6.83 -10.56
N ARG A 110 15.27 -6.07 -9.92
CA ARG A 110 15.32 -5.95 -8.47
C ARG A 110 14.02 -5.32 -7.95
N HIS A 111 13.51 -5.87 -6.85
CA HIS A 111 12.36 -5.32 -6.13
C HIS A 111 12.82 -4.73 -4.79
N ALA A 112 13.19 -3.46 -4.79
CA ALA A 112 13.81 -2.80 -3.64
C ALA A 112 12.96 -2.89 -2.36
N GLY A 113 11.65 -2.61 -2.43
CA GLY A 113 10.77 -2.69 -1.26
C GLY A 113 10.69 -4.09 -0.64
N LEU A 114 10.93 -5.15 -1.40
CA LEU A 114 10.94 -6.52 -0.89
C LEU A 114 12.33 -7.02 -0.50
N GLY A 115 13.40 -6.31 -0.90
CA GLY A 115 14.79 -6.73 -0.70
C GLY A 115 15.17 -7.96 -1.52
N LEU A 116 14.68 -8.05 -2.76
CA LEU A 116 14.87 -9.23 -3.64
C LEU A 116 15.49 -8.81 -4.98
N ASP A 117 16.45 -9.59 -5.48
CA ASP A 117 17.11 -9.34 -6.77
C ASP A 117 16.21 -9.64 -7.98
N THR A 118 15.26 -10.57 -7.81
CA THR A 118 14.24 -10.89 -8.81
C THR A 118 12.96 -11.33 -8.11
N TYR A 119 11.82 -11.02 -8.71
CA TYR A 119 10.52 -11.36 -8.16
C TYR A 119 9.47 -11.46 -9.26
N THR A 120 8.60 -12.47 -9.16
CA THR A 120 7.36 -12.56 -9.96
C THR A 120 6.19 -12.91 -9.06
N GLN A 121 4.99 -12.51 -9.43
CA GLN A 121 3.78 -12.91 -8.72
C GLN A 121 3.25 -14.22 -9.32
N SER A 122 3.08 -15.25 -8.48
CA SER A 122 2.67 -16.59 -8.94
C SER A 122 1.68 -17.30 -7.98
N THR A 123 1.19 -16.61 -6.96
CA THR A 123 0.47 -17.20 -5.83
C THR A 123 -1.03 -16.89 -5.82
N SER A 124 -1.55 -16.20 -6.82
CA SER A 124 -2.97 -15.84 -6.89
C SER A 124 -3.58 -15.89 -8.32
N PRO A 125 -3.40 -17.00 -9.08
CA PRO A 125 -3.87 -17.10 -10.47
C PRO A 125 -5.39 -17.00 -10.65
N ILE A 126 -6.18 -17.21 -9.59
CA ILE A 126 -7.65 -17.04 -9.63
C ILE A 126 -8.05 -15.57 -9.81
N ARG A 127 -7.25 -14.62 -9.30
CA ARG A 127 -7.59 -13.18 -9.26
C ARG A 127 -6.58 -12.28 -9.99
N ARG A 128 -5.47 -12.83 -10.48
CA ARG A 128 -4.43 -12.10 -11.24
C ARG A 128 -4.05 -12.91 -12.46
N TYR A 129 -4.31 -12.35 -13.65
CA TYR A 129 -4.00 -13.02 -14.90
C TYR A 129 -2.49 -13.14 -15.15
N THR A 130 -1.68 -12.20 -14.65
CA THR A 130 -0.21 -12.30 -14.72
C THR A 130 0.34 -13.52 -13.97
N ASP A 131 -0.22 -13.87 -12.80
CA ASP A 131 0.14 -15.12 -12.12
C ASP A 131 -0.19 -16.35 -12.98
N LEU A 132 -1.30 -16.30 -13.74
CA LEU A 132 -1.67 -17.39 -14.65
C LEU A 132 -0.70 -17.51 -15.83
N LEU A 133 -0.26 -16.39 -16.42
CA LEU A 133 0.78 -16.36 -17.45
C LEU A 133 2.09 -16.96 -16.92
N CYS A 134 2.49 -16.60 -15.70
CA CYS A 134 3.65 -17.18 -15.01
C CYS A 134 3.50 -18.71 -14.87
N HIS A 135 2.33 -19.19 -14.46
CA HIS A 135 2.05 -20.63 -14.36
C HIS A 135 2.16 -21.33 -15.72
N PHE A 136 1.63 -20.74 -16.79
CA PHE A 136 1.67 -21.34 -18.13
C PHE A 136 3.10 -21.50 -18.65
N GLN A 137 3.92 -20.45 -18.55
CA GLN A 137 5.33 -20.50 -18.97
C GLN A 137 6.11 -21.55 -18.17
N ILE A 138 6.03 -21.52 -16.83
CA ILE A 138 6.77 -22.45 -15.96
C ILE A 138 6.33 -23.89 -16.19
N LYS A 139 5.01 -24.15 -16.30
CA LYS A 139 4.50 -25.52 -16.49
C LYS A 139 4.88 -26.11 -17.84
N ALA A 140 4.83 -25.32 -18.92
CA ALA A 140 5.25 -25.78 -20.25
C ALA A 140 6.73 -26.15 -20.24
N HIS A 141 7.58 -25.25 -19.73
CA HIS A 141 9.02 -25.50 -19.64
C HIS A 141 9.36 -26.75 -18.80
N LEU A 142 8.70 -26.94 -17.64
CA LEU A 142 8.92 -28.13 -16.79
C LEU A 142 8.53 -29.46 -17.47
N ARG A 143 7.62 -29.43 -18.45
CA ARG A 143 7.22 -30.62 -19.22
C ARG A 143 8.10 -30.86 -20.45
N GLY A 144 8.96 -29.90 -20.81
CA GLY A 144 9.67 -29.89 -22.08
C GLY A 144 8.79 -29.51 -23.27
N ASP A 145 7.62 -28.91 -23.03
CA ASP A 145 6.73 -28.40 -24.07
C ASP A 145 7.23 -27.05 -24.60
N GLU A 146 6.78 -26.66 -25.79
CA GLU A 146 6.95 -25.29 -26.27
C GLU A 146 6.22 -24.31 -25.35
N VAL A 147 6.88 -23.20 -25.00
CA VAL A 147 6.29 -22.18 -24.15
C VAL A 147 5.16 -21.46 -24.89
N PRO A 148 3.99 -21.25 -24.26
CA PRO A 148 2.80 -20.75 -24.95
C PRO A 148 2.88 -19.29 -25.38
N PHE A 149 3.81 -18.50 -24.81
CA PHE A 149 3.96 -17.09 -25.15
C PHE A 149 5.42 -16.77 -25.48
N SER A 150 5.62 -16.13 -26.64
CA SER A 150 6.89 -15.49 -26.94
C SER A 150 7.14 -14.30 -25.99
N PRO A 151 8.38 -13.84 -25.82
CA PRO A 151 8.69 -12.65 -25.02
C PRO A 151 7.87 -11.42 -25.45
N GLU A 152 7.70 -11.20 -26.76
CA GLU A 152 6.95 -10.07 -27.32
C GLU A 152 5.47 -10.17 -26.99
N THR A 153 4.85 -11.34 -27.22
CA THR A 153 3.45 -11.57 -26.87
C THR A 153 3.22 -11.45 -25.37
N LEU A 154 4.14 -11.95 -24.54
CA LEU A 154 4.05 -11.83 -23.09
C LEU A 154 4.12 -10.36 -22.63
N GLN A 155 5.01 -9.56 -23.23
CA GLN A 155 5.13 -8.13 -22.93
C GLN A 155 3.85 -7.37 -23.29
N GLU A 156 3.24 -7.67 -24.44
CA GLU A 156 1.96 -7.08 -24.86
C GLU A 156 0.84 -7.44 -23.87
N LEU A 157 0.73 -8.72 -23.49
CA LEU A 157 -0.26 -9.19 -22.52
C LEU A 157 -0.08 -8.52 -21.15
N ILE A 158 1.16 -8.38 -20.66
CA ILE A 158 1.45 -7.67 -19.42
C ILE A 158 0.95 -6.23 -19.51
N GLN A 159 1.20 -5.53 -20.61
CA GLN A 159 0.78 -4.13 -20.77
C GLN A 159 -0.74 -3.98 -20.72
N VAL A 160 -1.48 -4.83 -21.45
CA VAL A 160 -2.95 -4.81 -21.45
C VAL A 160 -3.50 -5.07 -20.05
N VAL A 161 -3.04 -6.13 -19.39
CA VAL A 161 -3.51 -6.52 -18.06
C VAL A 161 -3.17 -5.46 -17.00
N SER A 162 -1.99 -4.85 -17.10
CA SER A 162 -1.54 -3.80 -16.16
C SER A 162 -2.42 -2.55 -16.23
N ASN A 163 -2.84 -2.15 -17.43
CA ASN A 163 -3.73 -1.01 -17.62
C ASN A 163 -5.10 -1.28 -16.98
N THR A 164 -5.71 -2.43 -17.26
CA THR A 164 -7.01 -2.81 -16.66
C THR A 164 -6.91 -2.96 -15.13
N ALA A 165 -5.83 -3.53 -14.63
CA ALA A 165 -5.60 -3.64 -13.19
C ALA A 165 -5.44 -2.25 -12.53
N TYR A 166 -4.80 -1.30 -13.22
CA TYR A 166 -4.66 0.07 -12.73
C TYR A 166 -6.02 0.77 -12.62
N GLU A 167 -6.88 0.64 -13.62
CA GLU A 167 -8.24 1.19 -13.58
C GLU A 167 -9.07 0.61 -12.43
N ALA A 168 -9.00 -0.70 -12.22
CA ALA A 168 -9.68 -1.35 -11.09
C ALA A 168 -9.22 -0.79 -9.73
N VAL A 169 -7.91 -0.55 -9.56
CA VAL A 169 -7.35 0.07 -8.34
C VAL A 169 -7.84 1.51 -8.17
N LEU A 170 -7.98 2.28 -9.25
CA LEU A 170 -8.53 3.65 -9.16
C LEU A 170 -10.00 3.64 -8.71
N ILE A 171 -10.82 2.75 -9.27
CA ILE A 171 -12.23 2.58 -8.91
C ILE A 171 -12.36 2.14 -7.45
N GLU A 172 -11.53 1.17 -7.02
CA GLU A 172 -11.49 0.72 -5.62
C GLU A 172 -11.15 1.87 -4.66
N ARG A 173 -10.13 2.68 -4.99
CA ARG A 173 -9.75 3.86 -4.19
C ARG A 173 -10.87 4.88 -4.12
N GLN A 174 -11.53 5.19 -5.23
CA GLN A 174 -12.67 6.11 -5.26
C GLN A 174 -13.84 5.57 -4.44
N THR A 175 -14.13 4.27 -4.53
CA THR A 175 -15.20 3.62 -3.76
C THR A 175 -14.91 3.66 -2.26
N ASN A 176 -13.69 3.30 -1.86
CA ASN A 176 -13.27 3.38 -0.46
C ASN A 176 -13.32 4.82 0.05
N ARG A 177 -12.90 5.79 -0.78
CA ARG A 177 -12.95 7.21 -0.43
C ARG A 177 -14.39 7.70 -0.24
N TYR A 178 -15.29 7.37 -1.17
CA TYR A 178 -16.71 7.69 -1.08
C TYR A 178 -17.31 7.18 0.24
N TRP A 179 -17.12 5.89 0.55
CA TRP A 179 -17.68 5.30 1.76
C TRP A 179 -17.00 5.78 3.05
N SER A 180 -15.72 6.16 3.00
CA SER A 180 -15.04 6.82 4.12
C SER A 180 -15.68 8.16 4.45
N VAL A 181 -15.95 8.98 3.43
CA VAL A 181 -16.58 10.30 3.60
C VAL A 181 -18.04 10.13 4.05
N GLU A 182 -18.78 9.19 3.46
CA GLU A 182 -20.16 8.92 3.84
C GLU A 182 -20.27 8.40 5.28
N TYR A 183 -19.36 7.53 5.72
CA TYR A 183 -19.28 7.09 7.11
C TYR A 183 -19.07 8.28 8.04
N LEU A 184 -18.06 9.12 7.78
CA LEU A 184 -17.75 10.29 8.60
C LEU A 184 -18.88 11.33 8.59
N ARG A 185 -19.61 11.48 7.48
CA ARG A 185 -20.80 12.35 7.37
C ARG A 185 -21.92 11.88 8.29
N ARG A 186 -22.21 10.57 8.31
CA ARG A 186 -23.25 9.97 9.17
C ARG A 186 -22.88 10.07 10.65
N HIS A 187 -21.59 10.10 10.97
CA HIS A 187 -21.06 10.23 12.33
C HIS A 187 -20.56 11.66 12.64
N GLY A 188 -21.13 12.69 11.98
CA GLY A 188 -20.66 14.08 12.14
C GLY A 188 -20.82 14.68 13.54
N GLY A 189 -21.58 14.02 14.43
CA GLY A 189 -21.67 14.38 15.84
C GLY A 189 -20.44 13.99 16.66
N GLU A 190 -19.67 13.00 16.20
CA GLU A 190 -18.55 12.39 16.90
C GLU A 190 -17.25 13.19 16.74
N VAL A 191 -16.28 12.86 17.58
CA VAL A 191 -14.96 13.47 17.61
C VAL A 191 -13.93 12.37 17.48
N TRP A 192 -12.93 12.58 16.62
CA TRP A 192 -11.97 11.58 16.23
C TRP A 192 -10.57 11.97 16.69
N GLN A 193 -9.83 11.01 17.25
CA GLN A 193 -8.39 11.18 17.49
C GLN A 193 -7.63 11.06 16.19
N ALA A 194 -6.85 12.10 15.88
CA ALA A 194 -6.10 12.23 14.66
C ALA A 194 -4.61 12.47 14.93
N LEU A 195 -3.75 11.70 14.28
CA LEU A 195 -2.29 11.85 14.36
C LEU A 195 -1.79 12.62 13.14
N MET A 196 -1.10 13.75 13.35
CA MET A 196 -0.48 14.52 12.26
C MET A 196 0.69 13.73 11.65
N LEU A 197 0.54 13.29 10.40
CA LEU A 197 1.56 12.47 9.73
C LEU A 197 2.61 13.32 9.01
N ARG A 198 2.16 14.25 8.16
CA ARG A 198 3.05 15.05 7.30
C ARG A 198 2.34 16.25 6.70
N TRP A 199 3.11 17.25 6.31
CA TRP A 199 2.63 18.34 5.48
C TRP A 199 2.49 17.93 4.01
N LEU A 200 1.34 18.23 3.41
CA LEU A 200 1.15 18.16 1.95
C LEU A 200 1.56 19.49 1.31
N ARG A 201 1.10 20.59 1.92
CA ARG A 201 1.45 21.97 1.57
C ARG A 201 1.51 22.80 2.85
N GLU A 202 2.70 22.88 3.44
CA GLU A 202 2.92 23.53 4.74
C GLU A 202 2.57 25.02 4.73
N HIS A 203 2.96 25.75 3.68
CA HIS A 203 2.62 27.17 3.50
C HIS A 203 1.12 27.45 3.38
N GLU A 204 0.32 26.44 3.03
CA GLU A 204 -1.15 26.49 2.98
C GLU A 204 -1.80 25.94 4.27
N ASN A 205 -1.01 25.54 5.26
CA ASN A 205 -1.45 24.78 6.44
C ASN A 205 -2.22 23.50 6.08
N LEU A 206 -1.90 22.85 4.96
CA LEU A 206 -2.58 21.63 4.52
C LEU A 206 -1.76 20.39 4.89
N GLY A 207 -2.23 19.66 5.89
CA GLY A 207 -1.61 18.44 6.41
C GLY A 207 -2.39 17.18 6.09
N LEU A 208 -1.70 16.05 6.22
CA LEU A 208 -2.27 14.72 6.19
C LEU A 208 -2.28 14.16 7.62
N VAL A 209 -3.45 13.78 8.11
CA VAL A 209 -3.63 13.16 9.42
C VAL A 209 -4.12 11.73 9.28
N LEU A 210 -3.88 10.90 10.29
CA LEU A 210 -4.43 9.56 10.42
C LEU A 210 -5.50 9.56 11.53
N LEU A 211 -6.74 9.23 11.20
CA LEU A 211 -7.77 8.93 12.20
C LEU A 211 -7.47 7.54 12.78
N GLU A 212 -6.85 7.48 13.97
CA GLU A 212 -6.25 6.26 14.51
C GLU A 212 -7.27 5.12 14.69
N GLU A 213 -8.49 5.46 15.12
CA GLU A 213 -9.59 4.51 15.36
C GLU A 213 -10.19 3.90 14.08
N LEU A 214 -10.04 4.58 12.95
CA LEU A 214 -10.61 4.16 11.67
C LEU A 214 -9.55 3.68 10.68
N GLY A 215 -8.26 3.96 10.93
CA GLY A 215 -7.18 3.68 9.98
C GLY A 215 -7.31 4.50 8.69
N LEU A 216 -7.97 5.66 8.77
CA LEU A 216 -8.25 6.51 7.61
C LEU A 216 -7.30 7.71 7.58
N GLU A 217 -6.67 7.93 6.42
CA GLU A 217 -5.87 9.13 6.19
C GLU A 217 -6.75 10.26 5.62
N MET A 218 -6.70 11.44 6.24
CA MET A 218 -7.53 12.60 5.91
C MET A 218 -6.68 13.84 5.69
N VAL A 219 -7.09 14.64 4.72
CA VAL A 219 -6.48 15.95 4.47
C VAL A 219 -7.18 16.99 5.32
N VAL A 220 -6.40 17.74 6.10
CA VAL A 220 -6.91 18.75 7.03
C VAL A 220 -6.18 20.07 6.80
N ARG A 221 -6.93 21.17 6.81
CA ARG A 221 -6.36 22.52 6.81
C ARG A 221 -6.35 23.06 8.24
N PHE A 222 -5.19 23.40 8.75
CA PHE A 222 -5.02 23.90 10.13
C PHE A 222 -5.09 25.43 10.18
N GLN A 223 -5.58 25.93 11.32
CA GLN A 223 -5.67 27.38 11.60
C GLN A 223 -4.56 27.86 12.56
N ARG A 224 -3.71 26.93 13.01
CA ARG A 224 -2.57 27.16 13.90
C ARG A 224 -1.38 26.31 13.46
N PRO A 225 -0.16 26.61 13.95
CA PRO A 225 0.96 25.69 13.81
C PRO A 225 0.67 24.33 14.48
N VAL A 226 1.05 23.26 13.80
CA VAL A 226 0.91 21.86 14.23
C VAL A 226 2.22 21.14 13.92
N ALA A 227 2.76 20.38 14.87
CA ALA A 227 3.97 19.61 14.66
C ALA A 227 3.65 18.20 14.12
N LEU A 228 4.62 17.57 13.45
CA LEU A 228 4.48 16.18 13.05
C LEU A 228 4.42 15.28 14.29
N GLY A 229 3.44 14.38 14.32
CA GLY A 229 3.15 13.53 15.46
C GLY A 229 2.25 14.13 16.54
N ASP A 230 1.80 15.38 16.38
CA ASP A 230 0.76 15.93 17.26
C ASP A 230 -0.51 15.07 17.16
N ARG A 231 -1.10 14.79 18.33
CA ARG A 231 -2.44 14.23 18.43
C ARG A 231 -3.46 15.34 18.56
N LEU A 232 -4.50 15.26 17.73
CA LEU A 232 -5.51 16.28 17.55
C LEU A 232 -6.87 15.64 17.72
N THR A 233 -7.82 16.41 18.26
CA THR A 233 -9.22 16.00 18.33
C THR A 233 -9.99 16.72 17.22
N LEU A 234 -10.47 15.97 16.23
CA LEU A 234 -11.12 16.52 15.04
C LEU A 234 -12.60 16.18 14.99
N LYS A 235 -13.42 17.18 14.63
CA LYS A 235 -14.85 17.01 14.35
C LYS A 235 -15.14 17.32 12.89
N VAL A 236 -15.96 16.48 12.26
CA VAL A 236 -16.43 16.73 10.89
C VAL A 236 -17.40 17.92 10.91
N THR A 237 -17.10 18.96 10.13
CA THR A 237 -17.98 20.15 10.00
C THR A 237 -18.78 20.12 8.72
N TYR A 238 -18.22 19.54 7.66
CA TYR A 238 -18.87 19.37 6.37
C TYR A 238 -18.33 18.11 5.70
N ALA A 239 -19.21 17.34 5.07
CA ALA A 239 -18.83 16.18 4.28
C ALA A 239 -19.85 15.95 3.15
N ASP A 240 -19.35 15.87 1.93
CA ASP A 240 -20.12 15.50 0.74
C ASP A 240 -19.35 14.40 -0.01
N PRO A 241 -19.82 13.14 0.06
CA PRO A 241 -19.15 12.02 -0.59
C PRO A 241 -19.27 12.07 -2.12
N HIS A 242 -20.30 12.72 -2.68
CA HIS A 242 -20.46 12.85 -4.14
C HIS A 242 -19.46 13.85 -4.75
N GLN A 243 -19.05 14.85 -3.96
CA GLN A 243 -18.03 15.84 -4.35
C GLN A 243 -16.63 15.51 -3.83
N ASP A 244 -16.43 14.34 -3.20
CA ASP A 244 -15.18 13.96 -2.52
C ASP A 244 -14.64 15.06 -1.58
N THR A 245 -15.54 15.74 -0.86
CA THR A 245 -15.19 16.87 -0.01
C THR A 245 -15.46 16.54 1.45
N ILE A 246 -14.47 16.80 2.30
CA ILE A 246 -14.63 16.71 3.76
C ILE A 246 -13.83 17.84 4.42
N GLN A 247 -14.41 18.40 5.48
CA GLN A 247 -13.81 19.44 6.28
C GLN A 247 -13.89 19.06 7.75
N PHE A 248 -12.82 19.38 8.47
CA PHE A 248 -12.71 19.16 9.89
C PHE A 248 -12.47 20.49 10.59
N ALA A 249 -12.97 20.60 11.82
CA ALA A 249 -12.53 21.59 12.77
C ALA A 249 -11.85 20.90 13.96
N GLU A 250 -10.80 21.53 14.49
CA GLU A 250 -10.26 21.13 15.77
C GLU A 250 -11.30 21.39 16.86
N SER A 251 -11.63 20.35 17.62
CA SER A 251 -12.53 20.47 18.76
C SER A 251 -11.70 20.69 20.02
N SER A 252 -12.04 21.74 20.78
CA SER A 252 -11.47 21.99 22.11
C SER A 252 -12.09 21.02 23.11
N GLY A 253 -11.65 19.77 23.10
CA GLY A 253 -12.06 18.71 24.03
C GLY A 253 -10.89 18.27 24.91
N LEU A 254 -10.84 18.83 26.12
CA LEU A 254 -10.03 18.46 27.31
C LEU A 254 -8.59 17.99 27.04
N ALA A 255 -7.64 18.90 27.29
CA ALA A 255 -6.36 18.49 27.84
C ALA A 255 -6.66 17.66 29.09
N THR A 256 -6.38 16.36 29.05
CA THR A 256 -6.38 15.50 30.23
C THR A 256 -5.32 16.01 31.18
N GLU A 257 -5.76 16.50 32.34
CA GLU A 257 -4.97 16.65 33.57
C GLU A 257 -4.32 15.33 33.99
#